data_AF-A0A1H1HLD8-F1
#
_entry.id   AF-A0A1H1HLD8-F1
#
_cell.length_a   1.000
_cell.length_b   1.000
_cell.length_c   1.000
_cell.angle_alpha   90.00
_cell.angle_beta   90.00
_cell.angle_gamma   90.00
#
_symmetry.space_group_name_H-M   'P 1'
#
loop_
_entity.id
_entity.type
_entity.pdbx_description
1 polymer ?
#
loop_
_entity_poly.entity_id
_entity_poly.type
_entity_poly.pdbx_seq_one_letter_code
_entity_poly.pdbx_strand_id
1 'polypeptide(L)'
;MSTVPQEPVPRTSSRGREFAGNGARLVGFCAVLVGGGAVGYWSWGRMHLVAIDVCGIGVGVSGRIGINVVGLLWLGCSVILGGAAGAGLVYGSTRRMRLFGAAMLALLLGGTLALQLWNASSFDSYCGGRDWGPPGR
;
A
#
# COMPACT_ATOMS: atom_id res chain seq x y z
N MET A 1 -52.11 33.92 26.42
CA MET A 1 -51.45 32.74 25.81
C MET A 1 -51.11 33.10 24.38
N SER A 2 -49.82 33.34 24.10
CA SER A 2 -49.34 33.74 22.77
C SER A 2 -48.82 32.50 22.04
N THR A 3 -49.51 32.10 20.97
CA THR A 3 -49.09 31.01 20.08
C THR A 3 -48.04 31.55 19.12
N VAL A 4 -46.77 31.27 19.42
CA VAL A 4 -45.67 31.53 18.47
C VAL A 4 -45.77 30.50 17.33
N PRO A 5 -45.91 30.93 16.07
CA PRO A 5 -45.91 30.02 14.93
C PRO A 5 -44.50 29.43 14.75
N GLN A 6 -44.39 28.10 14.77
CA GLN A 6 -43.17 27.38 14.44
C GLN A 6 -42.95 27.46 12.93
N GLU A 7 -41.94 28.21 12.48
CA GLU A 7 -41.49 28.17 11.09
C GLU A 7 -40.96 26.76 10.74
N PRO A 8 -41.32 26.21 9.58
CA PRO A 8 -40.84 24.90 9.15
C PRO A 8 -39.34 24.96 8.85
N VAL A 9 -38.54 24.24 9.66
CA VAL A 9 -37.10 24.06 9.43
C VAL A 9 -36.89 23.46 8.02
N PRO A 10 -36.10 24.10 7.14
CA PRO A 10 -35.92 23.63 5.78
C PRO A 10 -35.24 22.25 5.75
N ARG A 11 -35.99 21.24 5.29
CA ARG A 11 -35.57 19.83 5.11
C ARG A 11 -34.50 19.62 4.03
N THR A 12 -33.92 20.68 3.49
CA THR A 12 -32.97 20.64 2.36
C THR A 12 -31.51 20.42 2.77
N SER A 13 -31.17 20.57 4.07
CA SER A 13 -29.77 20.51 4.53
C SER A 13 -29.23 19.11 4.87
N SER A 14 -30.08 18.08 4.95
CA SER A 14 -29.64 16.71 5.29
C SER A 14 -29.07 15.98 4.07
N ARG A 15 -29.80 16.00 2.94
CA ARG A 15 -29.36 15.35 1.69
C ARG A 15 -28.01 15.87 1.20
N GLY A 16 -27.77 17.18 1.24
CA GLY A 16 -26.49 17.77 0.82
C GLY A 16 -25.30 17.30 1.67
N ARG A 17 -25.50 17.14 2.98
CA ARG A 17 -24.48 16.63 3.91
C ARG A 17 -24.23 15.12 3.75
N GLU A 18 -25.28 14.35 3.45
CA GLU A 18 -25.18 12.92 3.16
C GLU A 18 -24.42 12.65 1.85
N PHE A 19 -24.70 13.41 0.79
CA PHE A 19 -23.97 13.32 -0.48
C PHE A 19 -22.49 13.70 -0.32
N ALA A 20 -22.20 14.80 0.39
CA ALA A 20 -20.83 15.20 0.68
C ALA A 20 -20.07 14.15 1.53
N GLY A 21 -20.75 13.55 2.52
CA GLY A 21 -20.19 12.50 3.36
C GLY A 21 -19.88 11.21 2.59
N ASN A 22 -20.75 10.79 1.68
CA ASN A 22 -20.50 9.63 0.82
C ASN A 22 -19.41 9.90 -0.23
N GLY A 23 -19.36 11.11 -0.80
CA GLY A 23 -18.29 11.53 -1.70
C GLY A 23 -16.92 11.51 -1.02
N ALA A 24 -16.82 12.08 0.19
CA ALA A 24 -15.58 12.06 0.97
C ALA A 24 -15.11 10.64 1.31
N ARG A 25 -16.05 9.73 1.60
CA ARG A 25 -15.72 8.31 1.81
C ARG A 25 -15.18 7.66 0.55
N LEU A 26 -15.86 7.83 -0.59
CA LEU A 26 -15.39 7.27 -1.85
C LEU A 26 -13.98 7.76 -2.21
N VAL A 27 -13.74 9.06 -2.09
CA VAL A 27 -12.41 9.66 -2.34
C VAL A 27 -11.36 9.07 -1.37
N GLY A 28 -11.69 8.94 -0.09
CA GLY A 28 -10.81 8.32 0.90
C GLY A 28 -10.48 6.86 0.56
N PHE A 29 -11.47 6.08 0.12
CA PHE A 29 -11.27 4.69 -0.28
C PHE A 29 -10.36 4.61 -1.51
N CYS A 30 -10.65 5.39 -2.56
CA CYS A 30 -9.84 5.45 -3.76
C CYS A 30 -8.40 5.89 -3.45
N ALA A 31 -8.21 6.87 -2.54
CA ALA A 31 -6.89 7.32 -2.14
C ALA A 31 -6.08 6.20 -1.47
N VAL A 32 -6.68 5.42 -0.56
CA VAL A 32 -5.99 4.29 0.10
C VAL A 32 -5.71 3.15 -0.89
N LEU A 33 -6.66 2.84 -1.77
CA LEU A 33 -6.49 1.81 -2.81
C LEU A 33 -5.34 2.18 -3.77
N VAL A 34 -5.37 3.38 -4.34
CA VAL A 34 -4.33 3.88 -5.26
C VAL A 34 -2.99 4.00 -4.54
N GLY A 35 -2.98 4.48 -3.29
CA GLY A 35 -1.78 4.52 -2.46
C GLY A 35 -1.19 3.13 -2.24
N GLY A 36 -2.01 2.12 -1.96
CA GLY A 36 -1.57 0.73 -1.82
C GLY A 36 -0.95 0.18 -3.10
N GLY A 37 -1.61 0.40 -4.25
CA GLY A 37 -1.07 0.04 -5.56
C GLY A 37 0.25 0.74 -5.89
N ALA A 38 0.36 2.04 -5.60
CA ALA A 38 1.57 2.82 -5.81
C ALA A 38 2.75 2.31 -4.96
N VAL A 39 2.51 1.94 -3.70
CA VAL A 39 3.52 1.31 -2.83
C VAL A 39 4.00 -0.02 -3.40
N GLY A 40 3.08 -0.87 -3.86
CA GLY A 40 3.40 -2.14 -4.50
C GLY A 40 4.26 -1.95 -5.76
N TYR A 41 3.89 -0.99 -6.62
CA TYR A 41 4.63 -0.68 -7.85
C TYR A 41 6.02 -0.11 -7.55
N TRP A 42 6.11 0.81 -6.60
CA TRP A 42 7.39 1.38 -6.17
C TRP A 42 8.33 0.31 -5.59
N SER A 43 7.79 -0.59 -4.76
CA SER A 43 8.52 -1.73 -4.21
C SER A 43 9.13 -2.58 -5.32
N TRP A 44 8.32 -2.93 -6.33
CA TRP A 44 8.75 -3.72 -7.48
C TRP A 44 9.86 -3.03 -8.31
N GLY A 45 9.75 -1.72 -8.54
CA GLY A 45 10.80 -0.95 -9.22
C GLY A 45 12.10 -0.94 -8.43
N ARG A 46 12.03 -0.77 -7.11
CA ARG A 46 13.20 -0.82 -6.21
C ARG A 46 13.87 -2.18 -6.20
N MET A 47 13.15 -3.29 -6.37
CA MET A 47 13.78 -4.61 -6.47
C MET A 47 14.73 -4.73 -7.66
N HIS A 48 14.34 -4.15 -8.80
CA HIS A 48 15.18 -4.12 -9.99
C HIS A 48 16.44 -3.26 -9.76
N LEU A 49 16.28 -2.11 -9.10
CA LEU A 49 17.42 -1.25 -8.75
C LEU A 49 18.39 -1.96 -7.80
N VAL A 50 17.89 -2.62 -6.75
CA VAL A 50 18.72 -3.40 -5.82
C VAL A 50 19.45 -4.54 -6.55
N ALA A 51 18.78 -5.24 -7.47
CA ALA A 51 19.43 -6.27 -8.27
C ALA A 51 20.59 -5.73 -9.12
N ILE A 52 20.43 -4.53 -9.70
CA ILE A 52 21.49 -3.85 -10.46
C ILE A 52 22.62 -3.39 -9.54
N ASP A 53 22.32 -2.80 -8.38
CA ASP A 53 23.33 -2.29 -7.45
C ASP A 53 24.21 -3.41 -6.86
N VAL A 54 23.59 -4.55 -6.52
CA VAL A 54 24.27 -5.70 -5.90
C VAL A 54 24.99 -6.54 -6.95
N CYS A 55 24.30 -6.96 -8.01
CA CYS A 55 24.83 -7.89 -9.01
C CYS A 55 25.47 -7.23 -10.24
N GLY A 56 25.35 -5.91 -10.40
CA GLY A 56 25.74 -5.20 -11.61
C GLY A 56 24.81 -5.48 -12.80
N ILE A 57 25.29 -5.24 -14.02
CA ILE A 57 24.54 -5.41 -15.29
C ILE A 57 24.16 -6.89 -15.55
N GLY A 58 24.68 -7.84 -14.75
CA GLY A 58 24.66 -9.28 -14.99
C GLY A 58 23.49 -10.07 -14.38
N VAL A 59 22.32 -9.48 -14.12
CA VAL A 59 21.16 -10.28 -13.71
C VAL A 59 20.71 -11.14 -14.89
N GLY A 60 21.03 -12.44 -14.86
CA GLY A 60 20.64 -13.41 -15.87
C GLY A 60 19.13 -13.49 -16.07
N VAL A 61 18.70 -14.10 -17.19
CA VAL A 61 17.28 -14.19 -17.60
C VAL A 61 16.40 -14.78 -16.49
N SER A 62 16.90 -15.78 -15.77
CA SER A 62 16.21 -16.41 -14.63
C SER A 62 15.96 -15.44 -13.47
N GLY A 63 16.93 -14.60 -13.11
CA GLY A 63 16.80 -13.61 -12.04
C GLY A 63 15.77 -12.52 -12.38
N ARG A 64 15.75 -12.07 -13.64
CA ARG A 64 14.74 -11.11 -14.14
C ARG A 64 13.32 -11.67 -14.08
N ILE A 65 13.14 -12.93 -14.47
CA ILE A 65 11.83 -13.60 -14.39
C ILE A 65 11.39 -13.71 -12.91
N GLY A 66 12.30 -14.10 -12.01
CA GLY A 66 12.03 -14.17 -10.58
C GLY A 66 11.53 -12.85 -9.99
N ILE A 67 12.24 -11.74 -10.22
CA ILE A 67 11.83 -10.41 -9.74
C ILE A 67 10.47 -10.00 -10.31
N ASN A 68 10.20 -10.29 -11.58
CA ASN A 68 8.92 -9.95 -12.20
C ASN A 68 7.76 -10.74 -11.58
N VAL A 69 7.92 -12.05 -11.36
CA VAL A 69 6.89 -12.87 -10.73
C VAL A 69 6.64 -12.42 -9.29
N VAL A 70 7.69 -12.25 -8.49
CA VAL A 70 7.57 -11.81 -7.10
C VAL A 70 6.96 -10.41 -7.02
N GLY A 71 7.41 -9.49 -7.88
CA GLY A 71 6.91 -8.13 -7.95
C GLY A 71 5.43 -8.04 -8.36
N LEU A 72 5.00 -8.83 -9.35
CA LEU A 72 3.60 -8.90 -9.76
C LEU A 72 2.70 -9.50 -8.67
N LEU A 73 3.16 -10.56 -8.00
CA LEU A 73 2.44 -11.13 -6.86
C LEU A 73 2.31 -10.11 -5.73
N TRP A 74 3.39 -9.41 -5.40
CA TRP A 74 3.36 -8.37 -4.36
C TRP A 74 2.48 -7.18 -4.75
N LEU A 75 2.50 -6.76 -6.02
CA LEU A 75 1.63 -5.71 -6.52
C LEU A 75 0.15 -6.11 -6.36
N GLY A 76 -0.22 -7.34 -6.74
CA GLY A 76 -1.56 -7.87 -6.54
C GLY A 76 -1.97 -7.87 -5.06
N CYS A 77 -1.10 -8.40 -4.18
CA CYS A 77 -1.30 -8.36 -2.74
C CYS A 77 -1.47 -6.94 -2.20
N SER A 78 -0.68 -5.98 -2.71
CA SER A 78 -0.71 -4.58 -2.27
C SER A 78 -2.04 -3.90 -2.58
N VAL A 79 -2.64 -4.20 -3.74
CA VAL A 79 -3.97 -3.71 -4.11
C VAL A 79 -5.05 -4.32 -3.21
N ILE A 80 -4.96 -5.63 -2.92
CA ILE A 80 -5.90 -6.31 -2.01
C ILE A 80 -5.80 -5.73 -0.58
N LEU A 81 -4.59 -5.56 -0.06
CA LEU A 81 -4.34 -4.97 1.25
C LEU A 81 -4.78 -3.51 1.32
N GLY A 82 -4.50 -2.71 0.28
CA GLY A 82 -4.98 -1.34 0.16
C GLY A 82 -6.51 -1.25 0.11
N GLY A 83 -7.16 -2.15 -0.63
CA GLY A 83 -8.62 -2.26 -0.68
C GLY A 83 -9.21 -2.65 0.68
N ALA A 84 -8.65 -3.67 1.33
CA ALA A 84 -9.10 -4.11 2.67
C ALA A 84 -8.87 -3.03 3.74
N ALA A 85 -7.74 -2.32 3.67
CA ALA A 85 -7.45 -1.18 4.52
C ALA A 85 -8.43 -0.03 4.30
N GLY A 86 -8.65 0.36 3.04
CA GLY A 86 -9.61 1.40 2.67
C GLY A 86 -11.01 1.05 3.15
N ALA A 87 -11.45 -0.19 2.93
CA ALA A 87 -12.75 -0.67 3.38
C ALA A 87 -12.91 -0.55 4.91
N GLY A 88 -11.91 -1.03 5.67
CA GLY A 88 -11.94 -0.99 7.13
C GLY A 88 -11.84 0.43 7.72
N LEU A 89 -11.03 1.31 7.13
CA LEU A 89 -10.80 2.66 7.65
C LEU A 89 -11.93 3.63 7.29
N VAL A 90 -12.45 3.53 6.08
CA VAL A 90 -13.42 4.48 5.53
C VAL A 90 -14.86 4.07 5.84
N TYR A 91 -15.18 2.78 5.67
CA TYR A 91 -16.55 2.26 5.83
C TYR A 91 -16.74 1.54 7.18
N GLY A 92 -15.69 1.36 7.98
CA GLY A 92 -15.77 0.72 9.29
C GLY A 92 -16.59 1.52 10.30
N SER A 93 -17.74 0.97 10.69
CA SER A 93 -18.60 1.52 11.75
C SER A 93 -18.11 1.19 13.15
N THR A 94 -17.29 0.15 13.31
CA THR A 94 -16.79 -0.33 14.61
C THR A 94 -15.30 -0.07 14.78
N ARG A 95 -14.86 0.07 16.05
CA ARG A 95 -13.43 0.20 16.40
C ARG A 95 -12.60 -0.99 15.90
N ARG A 96 -13.18 -2.20 15.92
CA ARG A 96 -12.54 -3.42 15.41
C ARG A 96 -12.28 -3.36 13.90
N MET A 97 -13.23 -2.87 13.10
CA MET A 97 -13.05 -2.72 11.65
C MET A 97 -11.98 -1.69 11.30
N ARG A 98 -11.90 -0.59 12.05
CA ARG A 98 -10.84 0.41 11.87
C ARG A 98 -9.47 -0.13 12.25
N LEU A 99 -9.38 -0.89 13.35
CA LEU A 99 -8.15 -1.59 13.74
C LEU A 99 -7.72 -2.62 12.70
N PHE A 100 -8.66 -3.38 12.13
CA PHE A 100 -8.38 -4.28 11.02
C PHE A 100 -7.81 -3.52 9.81
N GLY A 101 -8.42 -2.40 9.43
CA GLY A 101 -7.90 -1.58 8.32
C GLY A 101 -6.50 -1.02 8.58
N ALA A 102 -6.24 -0.56 9.81
CA ALA A 102 -4.90 -0.13 10.23
C ALA A 102 -3.88 -1.28 10.22
N ALA A 103 -4.29 -2.48 10.65
CA ALA A 103 -3.45 -3.68 10.59
C ALA A 103 -3.11 -4.07 9.15
N MET A 104 -4.05 -3.95 8.20
CA MET A 104 -3.79 -4.20 6.78
C MET A 104 -2.78 -3.20 6.20
N LEU A 105 -2.85 -1.91 6.58
CA LEU A 105 -1.82 -0.93 6.23
C LEU A 105 -0.46 -1.27 6.84
N ALA A 106 -0.43 -1.68 8.11
CA ALA A 106 0.81 -2.08 8.76
C ALA A 106 1.44 -3.30 8.08
N LEU A 107 0.62 -4.28 7.66
CA LEU A 107 1.07 -5.44 6.88
C LEU A 107 1.58 -5.05 5.50
N LEU A 108 0.93 -4.10 4.82
CA LEU A 108 1.40 -3.58 3.54
C LEU A 108 2.79 -2.95 3.69
N LEU A 109 2.97 -2.07 4.67
CA LEU A 109 4.25 -1.38 4.89
C LEU A 109 5.33 -2.34 5.38
N GLY A 110 5.00 -3.17 6.37
CA GLY A 110 5.92 -4.16 6.93
C GLY A 110 6.32 -5.23 5.92
N GLY A 111 5.36 -5.74 5.14
CA GLY A 111 5.63 -6.68 4.05
C GLY A 111 6.46 -6.04 2.94
N THR A 112 6.21 -4.78 2.60
CA THR A 112 7.06 -4.05 1.64
C THR A 112 8.50 -3.97 2.15
N LEU A 113 8.72 -3.58 3.41
CA LEU A 113 10.07 -3.54 3.99
C LEU A 113 10.73 -4.91 4.03
N ALA A 114 10.00 -5.94 4.50
CA ALA A 114 10.50 -7.31 4.57
C ALA A 114 10.92 -7.84 3.20
N LEU A 115 10.12 -7.55 2.16
CA LEU A 115 10.39 -7.95 0.79
C LEU A 115 11.64 -7.27 0.22
N GLN A 116 11.88 -6.01 0.58
CA GLN A 116 13.10 -5.29 0.17
C GLN A 116 14.35 -5.85 0.86
N LEU A 117 14.25 -6.15 2.14
CA LEU A 117 15.33 -6.79 2.90
C LEU A 117 15.63 -8.19 2.36
N TRP A 118 14.60 -8.99 2.11
CA TRP A 118 14.73 -10.32 1.53
C TRP A 118 15.35 -10.28 0.13
N ASN A 119 14.93 -9.30 -0.69
CA ASN A 119 15.47 -9.16 -2.03
C ASN A 119 16.96 -8.78 -2.02
N ALA A 120 17.35 -7.85 -1.15
CA ALA A 120 18.75 -7.47 -0.96
C ALA A 120 19.61 -8.66 -0.51
N SER A 121 19.16 -9.44 0.48
CA SER A 121 19.91 -10.60 0.99
C SER A 121 19.99 -11.75 -0.02
N SER A 122 18.93 -11.96 -0.80
CA SER A 122 18.89 -13.00 -1.83
C SER A 122 19.86 -12.69 -2.97
N PHE A 123 19.94 -11.43 -3.41
CA PHE A 123 20.89 -11.04 -4.45
C PHE A 123 22.33 -11.01 -3.97
N ASP A 124 22.58 -10.63 -2.72
CA ASP A 124 23.92 -10.71 -2.13
C ASP A 124 24.41 -12.16 -2.15
N SER A 125 23.57 -13.10 -1.69
CA SER A 125 23.87 -14.54 -1.71
C SER A 125 24.03 -15.11 -3.12
N TYR A 126 23.19 -14.69 -4.08
CA TYR A 126 23.18 -15.20 -5.45
C TYR A 126 24.38 -14.71 -6.28
N CYS A 127 24.85 -13.49 -6.02
CA CYS A 127 25.94 -12.85 -6.76
C CYS A 127 27.31 -13.00 -6.08
N GLY A 128 27.39 -13.93 -5.11
CA GLY A 128 28.64 -14.39 -4.49
C GLY A 128 29.04 -13.66 -3.21
N GLY A 129 28.22 -12.70 -2.73
CA GLY A 129 28.59 -11.74 -1.71
C GLY A 129 29.73 -10.87 -2.24
N ARG A 130 29.58 -9.55 -2.27
CA ARG A 130 30.81 -8.75 -2.26
C ARG A 130 31.41 -8.94 -0.88
N ASP A 131 32.30 -9.92 -0.75
CA ASP A 131 33.38 -9.84 0.22
C ASP A 131 34.00 -8.46 0.01
N TRP A 132 33.63 -7.50 0.86
CA TRP A 132 34.36 -6.27 1.07
C TRP A 132 35.68 -6.59 1.78
N GLY A 133 36.43 -7.55 1.24
CA GLY A 133 37.84 -7.67 1.55
C GLY A 133 38.52 -6.39 1.08
N PRO A 134 39.30 -5.71 1.94
CA PRO A 134 40.06 -4.56 1.50
C PRO A 134 40.93 -4.95 0.29
N PRO A 135 41.08 -4.07 -0.72
CA PRO A 135 41.89 -4.39 -1.88
C PRO A 135 43.35 -4.58 -1.44
N GLY A 136 43.86 -5.80 -1.57
CA GLY A 136 45.28 -6.11 -1.58
C GLY A 136 45.95 -6.28 -0.22
N ARG A 137 46.43 -7.50 0.02
CA ARG A 137 47.83 -7.73 0.39
C ARG A 137 48.41 -8.81 -0.50
#